data_AF-A0A0U1KRQ0-F1
#
_entry.id   AF-A0A0U1KRQ0-F1
#
_cell.length_a   1.000
_cell.length_b   1.000
_cell.length_c   1.000
_cell.angle_alpha   90.00
_cell.angle_beta   90.00
_cell.angle_gamma   90.00
#
_symmetry.space_group_name_H-M   'P 1'
#
loop_
_entity.id
_entity.type
_entity.pdbx_description
1 polymer ?
#
loop_
_entity_poly.entity_id
_entity_poly.type
_entity_poly.pdbx_seq_one_letter_code
_entity_poly.pdbx_strand_id
1 'polypeptide(L)' 'MNDQLLRIDTLKNQLLELGYHQFQIDGVIKETTGSVWVENISLSLQQELITALEYYIGFAGRCNVHSKAKE' A
#
# COMPACT_ATOMS: atom_id res chain seq x y z
N MET A 1 4.99 7.05 -19.46
CA MET A 1 5.72 6.57 -18.28
C MET A 1 5.04 7.13 -17.04
N ASN A 2 4.05 6.43 -16.49
CA ASN A 2 3.44 6.75 -15.19
C ASN A 2 2.77 5.51 -14.56
N ASP A 3 3.08 4.32 -15.05
CA ASP A 3 2.39 3.06 -14.72
C ASP A 3 2.51 2.73 -13.23
N GLN A 4 3.68 3.00 -12.65
CA GLN A 4 3.93 2.79 -11.22
C GLN A 4 3.14 3.74 -10.33
N LEU A 5 3.00 5.01 -10.72
CA LEU A 5 2.17 5.98 -9.98
C LEU A 5 0.69 5.57 -10.01
N LEU A 6 0.21 5.13 -11.18
CA LEU A 6 -1.15 4.63 -11.33
C LEU A 6 -1.39 3.35 -10.50
N ARG A 7 -0.38 2.49 -10.42
CA ARG A 7 -0.42 1.27 -9.60
C ARG A 7 -0.44 1.59 -8.11
N ILE A 8 0.36 2.54 -7.65
CA ILE A 8 0.33 3.02 -6.25
C ILE A 8 -1.04 3.61 -5.92
N ASP A 9 -1.61 4.43 -6.80
CA ASP A 9 -2.96 4.98 -6.59
C ASP A 9 -4.03 3.87 -6.48
N THR A 10 -3.95 2.86 -7.35
CA THR A 10 -4.83 1.68 -7.31
C THR A 10 -4.68 0.91 -6.00
N LEU A 11 -3.46 0.73 -5.49
CA LEU A 11 -3.20 0.04 -4.23
C LEU A 11 -3.72 0.84 -3.02
N LYS A 12 -3.57 2.17 -3.05
CA LYS A 12 -4.15 3.05 -2.04
C LYS A 12 -5.68 2.93 -2.01
N ASN A 13 -6.31 2.85 -3.17
CA ASN A 13 -7.77 2.67 -3.26
C ASN A 13 -8.21 1.32 -2.68
N GLN A 14 -7.52 0.23 -3.03
CA GLN A 14 -7.79 -1.09 -2.44
C GLN A 14 -7.63 -1.11 -0.92
N LEU A 15 -6.61 -0.44 -0.38
CA LEU A 15 -6.44 -0.31 1.07
C LEU A 15 -7.61 0.45 1.71
N LEU A 16 -8.10 1.52 1.07
CA LEU A 16 -9.27 2.25 1.54
C LEU A 16 -10.53 1.36 1.54
N GLU A 17 -10.73 0.56 0.49
CA GLU A 17 -11.83 -0.41 0.42
C GLU A 17 -11.72 -1.51 1.48
N LEU A 18 -10.49 -1.89 1.85
CA LEU A 18 -10.20 -2.82 2.94
C LEU A 18 -10.39 -2.21 4.35
N GLY A 19 -10.72 -0.92 4.45
CA GLY A 19 -10.94 -0.22 5.71
C GLY A 19 -9.69 0.42 6.32
N TYR A 20 -8.59 0.51 5.57
CA TYR A 20 -7.43 1.30 6.01
C TYR A 20 -7.70 2.79 5.90
N HIS A 21 -7.24 3.54 6.89
CA HIS A 21 -7.32 4.99 6.85
C HIS A 21 -6.22 5.58 5.96
N GLN A 22 -6.57 6.64 5.22
CA GLN A 22 -5.62 7.44 4.43
C GLN A 22 -4.36 7.82 5.22
N PHE A 23 -4.48 8.11 6.52
CA PHE A 23 -3.34 8.46 7.36
C PHE A 23 -2.36 7.29 7.58
N GLN A 24 -2.84 6.05 7.71
CA GLN A 24 -1.96 4.88 7.79
C GLN A 24 -1.25 4.63 6.46
N ILE A 25 -1.98 4.77 5.37
CA ILE A 25 -1.44 4.64 4.01
C ILE A 25 -0.35 5.70 3.77
N ASP A 26 -0.61 6.95 4.13
CA ASP A 26 0.37 8.05 4.05
C ASP A 26 1.58 7.81 4.95
N GLY A 27 1.36 7.24 6.15
CA GLY A 27 2.43 6.83 7.06
C GLY A 27 3.36 5.79 6.45
N VAL A 28 2.81 4.72 5.86
CA VAL A 28 3.60 3.68 5.17
C VAL A 28 4.36 4.25 3.98
N ILE A 29 3.71 5.13 3.20
CA ILE A 29 4.36 5.82 2.09
C ILE A 29 5.54 6.64 2.62
N LYS A 30 5.33 7.49 3.63
CA LYS A 30 6.39 8.32 4.21
C LYS A 30 7.52 7.51 4.86
N GLU A 31 7.21 6.39 5.48
CA GLU A 31 8.20 5.51 6.10
C GLU A 31 9.08 4.86 5.03
N THR A 32 8.47 4.42 3.93
CA THR A 32 9.18 3.78 2.81
C THR A 32 9.96 4.81 1.99
N THR A 33 9.38 6.00 1.75
CA THR A 33 9.98 7.04 0.91
C THR A 33 10.85 8.02 1.66
N GLY A 34 10.91 7.95 2.99
CA GLY A 34 11.63 8.90 3.84
C GLY A 34 11.04 10.32 3.80
N SER A 35 9.71 10.45 3.74
CA SER A 35 8.97 11.72 3.56
C SER A 35 9.09 12.40 2.19
N VAL A 36 9.60 11.70 1.17
CA VAL A 36 9.59 12.18 -0.22
C VAL A 36 8.24 11.85 -0.87
N TRP A 37 7.67 12.81 -1.60
CA TRP A 37 6.43 12.60 -2.34
C TRP A 37 6.60 11.49 -3.38
N VAL A 38 5.58 10.65 -3.55
CA VAL A 38 5.58 9.51 -4.50
C VAL A 38 5.89 9.93 -5.95
N GLU A 39 5.66 11.20 -6.28
CA GLU A 39 5.94 11.80 -7.58
C GLU A 39 7.43 12.13 -7.79
N ASN A 40 8.22 12.21 -6.72
CA ASN A 40 9.64 12.60 -6.72
C ASN A 40 10.60 11.46 -6.37
N ILE A 41 10.09 10.25 -6.12
CA ILE A 41 10.90 9.09 -5.77
C ILE A 41 11.41 8.34 -7.01
N SER A 42 12.57 7.70 -6.86
CA SER A 42 13.18 6.89 -7.91
C SER A 42 12.36 5.63 -8.20
N LEU A 43 12.48 5.08 -9.41
CA LEU A 43 11.74 3.88 -9.86
C LEU A 43 11.91 2.69 -8.91
N SER A 44 13.10 2.53 -8.33
CA SER A 44 13.42 1.50 -7.34
C SER A 44 12.59 1.66 -6.07
N LEU A 45 12.48 2.90 -5.56
CA LEU A 45 11.67 3.21 -4.39
C LEU A 45 10.18 3.04 -4.69
N GLN A 46 9.73 3.37 -5.90
CA GLN A 46 8.35 3.13 -6.32
C GLN A 46 8.03 1.64 -6.32
N GLN A 47 8.94 0.78 -6.79
CA GLN A 47 8.76 -0.68 -6.74
C GLN A 47 8.72 -1.20 -5.31
N GLU A 48 9.59 -0.69 -4.44
CA GLU A 48 9.62 -1.05 -3.03
C GLU A 48 8.31 -0.67 -2.33
N LEU A 49 7.80 0.54 -2.59
CA LEU A 49 6.52 1.02 -2.06
C LEU A 49 5.34 0.19 -2.57
N ILE A 50 5.31 -0.15 -3.86
CA ILE A 50 4.29 -1.04 -4.44
C ILE A 50 4.29 -2.39 -3.72
N THR A 51 5.48 -2.96 -3.51
CA THR A 51 5.65 -4.26 -2.83
C THR A 51 5.17 -4.18 -1.38
N ALA A 52 5.50 -3.10 -0.67
CA ALA A 52 5.03 -2.87 0.69
C ALA A 52 3.50 -2.76 0.75
N LEU A 53 2.89 -1.95 -0.12
CA LEU A 53 1.43 -1.78 -0.18
C LEU A 53 0.71 -3.08 -0.56
N GLU A 54 1.22 -3.84 -1.53
CA GLU A 54 0.67 -5.17 -1.87
C GLU A 54 0.77 -6.15 -0.70
N TYR A 55 1.87 -6.11 0.06
CA TYR A 55 2.00 -6.90 1.28
C TYR A 55 0.92 -6.53 2.31
N TYR A 56 0.68 -5.24 2.53
CA TYR A 56 -0.39 -4.77 3.43
C TYR A 56 -1.79 -5.16 2.96
N ILE A 57 -2.07 -5.09 1.65
CA ILE A 57 -3.34 -5.54 1.06
C ILE A 57 -3.52 -7.05 1.26
N GLY A 58 -2.48 -7.83 0.97
CA GLY A 58 -2.50 -9.29 1.17
C GLY A 58 -2.68 -9.66 2.65
N PHE A 59 -2.06 -8.89 3.56
CA PHE A 59 -2.22 -9.07 5.00
C PHE A 59 -3.63 -8.70 5.46
N ALA A 60 -4.18 -7.58 5.01
CA ALA A 60 -5.54 -7.13 5.30
C ALA A 60 -6.59 -8.13 4.78
N GLY A 61 -6.41 -8.63 3.55
CA GLY A 61 -7.25 -9.66 2.96
C GLY A 61 -7.16 -11.00 3.70
N ARG A 62 -5.95 -11.43 4.10
CA ARG A 62 -5.75 -12.63 4.93
C ARG A 62 -6.33 -12.48 6.33
N CYS A 63 -6.28 -11.29 6.92
CA CYS A 63 -6.84 -11.01 8.25
C CYS A 63 -8.36 -11.20 8.25
N ASN A 64 -9.03 -10.83 7.15
CA ASN A 64 -10.46 -11.07 6.98
C ASN A 64 -10.80 -12.58 6.85
N VAL A 65 -9.88 -13.40 6.33
CA VAL A 65 -10.04 -14.86 6.22
C VAL A 65 -9.68 -15.59 7.52
N HIS A 66 -8.74 -15.07 8.33
CA HIS A 66 -8.34 -15.73 9.58
C HIS A 66 -9.42 -15.63 10.69
N SER A 67 -10.37 -14.70 10.59
CA SER A 67 -11.53 -14.66 11.50
C SER A 67 -12.55 -15.80 11.26
N LYS A 68 -12.35 -16.68 10.28
CA LYS A 68 -13.17 -17.87 10.00
C LYS A 68 -12.42 -19.20 10.12
N ALA A 69 -11.40 -19.29 10.98
CA ALA A 69 -10.68 -20.54 11.26
C ALA A 69 -10.73 -20.93 12.75
N LYS A 70 -11.89 -20.74 13.38
CA LYS A 70 -12.24 -21.33 14.68
C LYS A 70 -13.72 -21.74 14.66
N GLU A 71 -14.01 -22.86 14.02
CA GLU A 71 -15.16 -23.73 14.34
C GLU A 71 -14.65 -25.16 14.43
#